data_AF-A0A3D4CMZ8-F1
#
_entry.id   AF-A0A3D4CMZ8-F1
#
_cell.length_a   1.000
_cell.length_b   1.000
_cell.length_c   1.000
_cell.angle_alpha   90.00
_cell.angle_beta   90.00
_cell.angle_gamma   90.00
#
_symmetry.space_group_name_H-M   'P 1'
#
loop_
_entity.id
_entity.type
_entity.pdbx_description
1 polymer ?
#
loop_
_entity_poly.entity_id
_entity_poly.type
_entity_poly.pdbx_seq_one_letter_code
_entity_poly.pdbx_strand_id
1 'polypeptide(L)' 'KKEIYFETPEVAPNNAIKEELRSFANSINNDTTPLVTIHDGFMALDVAHKIVEKLKN' A
#
# COMPACT_ATOMS: atom_id res chain seq x y z
N LYS A 1 39.78 5.76 -4.63
CA LYS A 1 38.63 4.87 -4.35
C LYS A 1 37.44 5.77 -4.05
N LYS A 2 36.40 5.83 -4.89
CA LYS A 2 35.20 6.64 -4.59
C LYS A 2 34.33 5.84 -3.63
N GLU A 3 34.19 6.34 -2.41
CA GLU A 3 33.26 5.78 -1.43
C GLU A 3 31.90 6.44 -1.64
N ILE A 4 30.87 5.62 -1.86
CA ILE A 4 29.48 6.09 -1.92
C ILE A 4 28.99 6.08 -0.47
N TYR A 5 28.79 7.27 0.10
CA TYR A 5 28.11 7.42 1.38
C TYR A 5 26.61 7.16 1.17
N PHE A 6 26.09 6.15 1.85
CA PHE A 6 24.65 5.92 1.96
C PHE A 6 24.18 6.45 3.32
N GLU A 7 23.55 7.61 3.32
CA GLU A 7 22.74 8.02 4.48
C GLU A 7 21.42 7.26 4.42
N THR A 8 21.10 6.55 5.51
CA THR A 8 19.80 5.89 5.63
C THR A 8 18.81 6.94 6.11
N PRO A 9 17.71 7.19 5.39
CA PRO A 9 16.72 8.17 5.83
C PRO A 9 16.12 7.74 7.17
N GLU A 10 15.98 8.68 8.10
CA GLU A 10 15.33 8.42 9.38
C GLU A 10 13.82 8.24 9.15
N VAL A 11 13.29 7.09 9.54
CA VAL A 11 11.86 6.78 9.39
C VAL A 11 11.13 7.20 10.66
N ALA A 12 10.35 8.27 10.56
CA ALA A 12 9.50 8.70 11.66
C ALA A 12 8.42 7.65 11.95
N PRO A 13 8.14 7.32 13.23
CA PRO A 13 7.09 6.38 13.57
C PRO A 13 5.73 7.00 13.22
N ASN A 14 5.00 6.36 12.31
CA ASN A 14 3.63 6.72 11.95
C ASN A 14 2.69 5.52 12.10
N ASN A 15 1.41 5.80 12.41
CA ASN A 15 0.39 4.77 12.39
C ASN A 15 -0.20 4.70 10.97
N ALA A 16 0.30 3.77 10.16
CA ALA A 16 -0.11 3.59 8.78
C ALA A 16 -1.62 3.32 8.63
N ILE A 17 -2.21 2.52 9.51
CA ILE A 17 -3.66 2.21 9.48
C ILE A 17 -4.49 3.47 9.74
N LYS A 18 -4.08 4.28 10.72
CA LYS A 18 -4.75 5.56 11.01
C LYS A 18 -4.66 6.51 9.83
N GLU A 19 -3.52 6.55 9.14
CA GLU A 19 -3.33 7.40 7.97
C GLU A 19 -4.17 6.95 6.78
N GLU A 20 -4.24 5.64 6.52
CA GLU A 20 -5.12 5.06 5.49
C GLU A 20 -6.58 5.43 5.73
N LEU A 21 -7.08 5.24 6.97
CA LEU A 21 -8.45 5.57 7.33
C LEU A 21 -8.76 7.08 7.17
N ARG A 22 -7.78 7.94 7.47
CA ARG A 22 -7.90 9.38 7.21
C ARG A 22 -7.96 9.68 5.72
N SER A 23 -7.09 9.07 4.92
CA SER A 23 -7.07 9.21 3.47
C SER A 23 -8.40 8.77 2.86
N PHE A 24 -8.93 7.62 3.28
CA PHE A 24 -10.23 7.12 2.84
C PHE A 24 -11.38 8.05 3.22
N ALA A 25 -11.43 8.54 4.46
CA ALA A 25 -12.43 9.51 4.89
C ALA A 25 -12.35 10.82 4.10
N ASN A 26 -11.14 11.28 3.76
CA ASN A 26 -10.94 12.45 2.91
C ASN A 26 -11.50 12.23 1.51
N SER A 27 -11.32 11.06 0.91
CA SER A 27 -11.90 10.74 -0.40
C SER A 27 -13.43 10.79 -0.38
N ILE A 28 -14.06 10.28 0.67
CA ILE A 28 -15.52 10.37 0.85
C ILE A 28 -15.97 11.83 0.94
N ASN A 29 -15.32 12.63 1.80
CA ASN A 29 -15.73 14.01 2.06
C ASN A 29 -15.53 14.94 0.85
N ASN A 30 -14.58 14.61 -0.04
CA ASN A 30 -14.26 15.42 -1.20
C ASN A 30 -14.78 14.83 -2.52
N ASP A 31 -15.57 13.76 -2.46
CA ASP A 31 -16.09 13.05 -3.64
C ASP A 31 -14.98 12.68 -4.65
N THR A 32 -13.84 12.22 -4.14
CA THR A 32 -12.71 11.78 -4.96
C THR A 32 -12.54 10.27 -4.88
N THR A 33 -11.94 9.69 -5.92
CA THR A 33 -11.60 8.28 -5.93
C THR A 33 -10.60 7.96 -4.81
N PRO A 34 -10.87 6.95 -3.96
CA PRO A 34 -9.92 6.52 -2.95
C PRO A 34 -8.64 5.98 -3.58
N LEU A 35 -7.52 6.07 -2.85
CA LEU A 35 -6.21 5.59 -3.29
C LEU A 35 -6.23 4.11 -3.73
N VAL A 36 -7.05 3.31 -3.06
CA VAL A 36 -7.28 1.90 -3.40
C VAL A 36 -8.77 1.75 -3.68
N THR A 37 -9.11 1.41 -4.92
CA THR A 37 -10.50 1.17 -5.33
C THR A 37 -10.95 -0.25 -5.03
N ILE A 38 -12.26 -0.51 -5.12
CA ILE A 38 -12.80 -1.87 -5.00
C ILE A 38 -12.25 -2.81 -6.10
N HIS A 39 -11.97 -2.27 -7.29
CA HIS A 39 -11.40 -3.03 -8.38
C HIS A 39 -9.95 -3.43 -8.09
N ASP A 40 -9.16 -2.51 -7.54
CA ASP A 40 -7.78 -2.80 -7.12
C ASP A 40 -7.75 -3.88 -6.04
N GLY A 41 -8.65 -3.80 -5.06
CA GLY A 41 -8.81 -4.82 -4.01
C GLY A 41 -9.16 -6.20 -4.58
N PHE A 42 -10.07 -6.25 -5.56
CA PHE A 42 -10.43 -7.49 -6.26
C PHE A 42 -9.23 -8.08 -7.02
N MET A 43 -8.51 -7.26 -7.80
CA MET A 43 -7.35 -7.72 -8.57
C MET A 43 -6.21 -8.21 -7.65
N ALA A 44 -5.96 -7.52 -6.54
CA ALA A 44 -4.97 -7.93 -5.56
C ALA A 44 -5.30 -9.30 -4.96
N LEU A 45 -6.57 -9.52 -4.61
CA LEU A 45 -7.04 -10.80 -4.06
C LEU A 45 -6.97 -11.93 -5.09
N ASP A 46 -7.38 -11.69 -6.33
CA ASP A 46 -7.26 -12.65 -7.44
C ASP A 46 -5.81 -13.08 -7.68
N VAL A 47 -4.87 -12.13 -7.72
CA VAL A 47 -3.44 -12.43 -7.83
C VAL A 47 -2.94 -13.21 -6.62
N ALA A 48 -3.35 -12.85 -5.40
CA ALA A 48 -3.00 -13.59 -4.20
C ALA A 48 -3.46 -15.05 -4.27
N HIS A 49 -4.69 -15.30 -4.73
CA HIS A 49 -5.19 -16.67 -4.95
C HIS A 49 -4.36 -17.44 -5.97
N LYS A 50 -4.04 -16.83 -7.11
CA LYS A 50 -3.17 -17.45 -8.15
C LYS A 50 -1.80 -17.83 -7.60
N ILE A 51 -1.19 -16.99 -6.76
CA ILE A 51 0.09 -17.30 -6.12
C ILE A 51 -0.07 -18.48 -5.16
N VAL A 52 -1.10 -18.47 -4.32
CA VAL A 52 -1.37 -19.55 -3.37
C VAL A 52 -1.60 -20.89 -4.08
N GLU A 53 -2.30 -20.91 -5.21
CA GLU A 53 -2.45 -22.13 -6.03
C GLU A 53 -1.12 -22.63 -6.59
N LYS A 54 -0.22 -21.74 -7.01
CA LYS A 54 1.10 -22.13 -7.51
C LYS A 54 2.03 -22.68 -6.43
N LEU A 55 1.87 -22.24 -5.18
CA LEU A 55 2.67 -22.76 -4.05
C LEU A 55 2.18 -24.10 -3.51
N LYS A 56 0.93 -24.48 -3.80
CA LYS A 56 0.34 -25.76 -3.38
C LYS A 56 0.68 -26.93 -4.32
N ASN A 57 1.15 -26.63 -5.52
CA ASN A 57 1.59 -27.60 -6.53
C ASN A 57 3.12 -27.70 -6.55
#